data_AF-A0A350RFI6-F1
#
_entry.id   AF-A0A350RFI6-F1
#
_cell.length_a   1.000
_cell.length_b   1.000
_cell.length_c   1.000
_cell.angle_alpha   90.00
_cell.angle_beta   90.00
_cell.angle_gamma   90.00
#
_symmetry.space_group_name_H-M   'P 1'
#
loop_
_entity.id
_entity.type
_entity.pdbx_description
1 polymer ?
#
loop_
_entity_poly.entity_id
_entity_poly.type
_entity_poly.pdbx_seq_one_letter_code
_entity_poly.pdbx_strand_id
1 'polypeptide(L)'
;MTVLSSSCTRIAVPDPPEVSAANPIHDESATSYGYAGGIVAGIHTYGWMVPAILDALGDSWLSHGWCEFRLPRPVYAGDELLTEVVPSEENPEVGLITQKVVSDGRVTIEGTIGLGDATWVSEFKLPSDRSPVPEPENRPFLGLNEIPTDLDYPSMSVPLTAHDARVWMAERIHDDDPAWTSGDAPMTHPSWVLGQMTPLIRHSYRMPAGVHASGRVQHLRPFHADGDVVVAGRWGDLEVKKGKPWSTTDAVFIDAHGSEVALVRQVAVILPSLPKD
;
A
#
# COMPACT_ATOMS: atom_id res chain seq x y z
N MET A 1 16.39 -16.78 10.80
CA MET A 1 17.36 -15.66 10.71
C MET A 1 16.92 -14.60 11.70
N THR A 2 17.84 -14.03 12.49
CA THR A 2 17.48 -13.03 13.49
C THR A 2 17.35 -11.65 12.87
N VAL A 3 16.27 -10.93 13.20
CA VAL A 3 16.07 -9.54 12.82
C VAL A 3 17.09 -8.66 13.52
N LEU A 4 17.71 -7.75 12.78
CA LEU A 4 18.58 -6.72 13.34
C LEU A 4 17.78 -5.47 13.70
N SER A 5 18.17 -4.79 14.78
CA SER A 5 17.64 -3.45 15.04
C SER A 5 18.16 -2.48 13.99
N SER A 6 17.28 -1.67 13.43
CA SER A 6 17.60 -0.69 12.41
C SER A 6 16.70 0.54 12.51
N SER A 7 17.05 1.61 11.83
CA SER A 7 16.21 2.80 11.75
C SER A 7 16.52 3.61 10.50
N CYS A 8 15.51 4.29 9.96
CA CYS A 8 15.70 5.26 8.90
C CYS A 8 14.82 6.50 9.13
N THR A 9 15.27 7.64 8.57
CA THR A 9 14.50 8.87 8.56
C THR A 9 14.15 9.25 7.13
N ARG A 10 12.93 9.76 6.93
CA ARG A 10 12.45 10.32 5.65
C ARG A 10 11.62 11.58 5.91
N ILE A 11 11.66 12.53 4.99
CA ILE A 11 10.75 13.67 4.99
C ILE A 11 9.56 13.32 4.10
N ALA A 12 8.35 13.40 4.65
CA ALA A 12 7.14 13.16 3.88
C ALA A 12 6.99 14.25 2.80
N VAL A 13 6.79 13.82 1.55
CA VAL A 13 6.48 14.71 0.44
C VAL A 13 4.98 14.71 0.14
N PRO A 14 4.42 15.78 -0.47
CA PRO A 14 3.03 15.77 -0.89
C PRO A 14 2.77 14.70 -1.95
N ASP A 15 1.55 14.18 -1.97
CA ASP A 15 1.13 13.26 -3.02
C ASP A 15 1.07 13.97 -4.39
N PRO A 16 1.34 13.26 -5.50
CA PRO A 16 1.11 13.79 -6.85
C PRO A 16 -0.35 14.22 -7.08
N PRO A 17 -0.62 15.22 -7.95
CA PRO A 17 -1.96 15.78 -8.15
C PRO A 17 -3.05 14.76 -8.50
N GLU A 18 -2.70 13.71 -9.24
CA GLU A 18 -3.63 12.65 -9.63
C GLU A 18 -4.11 11.80 -8.43
N VAL A 19 -3.32 11.69 -7.37
CA VAL A 19 -3.71 11.00 -6.13
C VAL A 19 -4.78 11.83 -5.41
N SER A 20 -4.58 13.13 -5.29
CA SER A 20 -5.57 14.07 -4.74
C SER A 20 -6.84 14.10 -5.57
N ALA A 21 -6.73 14.12 -6.90
CA ALA A 21 -7.88 14.07 -7.79
C ALA A 21 -8.69 12.76 -7.66
N ALA A 22 -8.02 11.64 -7.40
CA ALA A 22 -8.67 10.35 -7.22
C ALA A 22 -9.35 10.23 -5.85
N ASN A 23 -8.79 10.82 -4.80
CA ASN A 23 -9.30 10.71 -3.43
C ASN A 23 -9.10 12.02 -2.65
N PRO A 24 -10.18 12.79 -2.38
CA PRO A 24 -10.10 14.16 -1.86
C PRO A 24 -9.58 14.26 -0.42
N ILE A 25 -9.25 13.14 0.24
CA ILE A 25 -8.57 13.18 1.54
C ILE A 25 -7.10 13.62 1.41
N HIS A 26 -6.53 13.59 0.21
CA HIS A 26 -5.16 14.01 -0.08
C HIS A 26 -5.08 15.49 -0.52
N ASP A 27 -6.15 16.27 -0.30
CA ASP A 27 -6.17 17.72 -0.49
C ASP A 27 -6.85 18.44 0.69
N GLU A 28 -7.00 19.77 0.60
CA GLU A 28 -7.60 20.61 1.64
C GLU A 28 -9.03 20.19 2.05
N SER A 29 -9.75 19.46 1.20
CA SER A 29 -11.08 18.90 1.52
C SER A 29 -11.03 17.94 2.71
N ALA A 30 -9.86 17.39 3.04
CA ALA A 30 -9.63 16.59 4.24
C ALA A 30 -10.04 17.31 5.55
N THR A 31 -9.99 18.64 5.58
CA THR A 31 -10.44 19.45 6.72
C THR A 31 -11.93 19.26 7.02
N SER A 32 -12.75 19.02 5.99
CA SER A 32 -14.18 18.73 6.15
C SER A 32 -14.43 17.37 6.83
N TYR A 33 -13.43 16.50 6.84
CA TYR A 33 -13.45 15.22 7.56
C TYR A 33 -12.79 15.30 8.95
N GLY A 34 -12.33 16.49 9.36
CA GLY A 34 -11.70 16.74 10.67
C GLY A 34 -10.19 16.54 10.72
N TYR A 35 -9.52 16.44 9.57
CA TYR A 35 -8.05 16.46 9.49
C TYR A 35 -7.50 17.89 9.51
N ALA A 36 -6.22 18.05 9.85
CA ALA A 36 -5.58 19.38 9.87
C ALA A 36 -5.32 19.97 8.46
N GLY A 37 -5.40 19.15 7.42
CA GLY A 37 -5.10 19.46 6.03
C GLY A 37 -5.08 18.15 5.22
N GLY A 38 -4.65 18.21 3.95
CA GLY A 38 -4.49 17.02 3.11
C GLY A 38 -3.53 16.01 3.74
N ILE A 39 -3.99 14.77 3.90
CA ILE A 39 -3.14 13.70 4.46
C ILE A 39 -2.37 13.02 3.34
N VAL A 40 -1.12 12.67 3.60
CA VAL A 40 -0.30 11.89 2.65
C VAL A 40 -0.85 10.47 2.54
N ALA A 41 -0.83 9.90 1.34
CA ALA A 41 -1.30 8.55 1.08
C ALA A 41 -0.51 7.53 1.91
N GLY A 42 -1.24 6.67 2.64
CA GLY A 42 -0.64 5.64 3.49
C GLY A 42 0.30 4.67 2.76
N ILE A 43 0.19 4.57 1.43
CA ILE A 43 1.10 3.78 0.59
C ILE A 43 2.48 4.43 0.42
N HIS A 44 2.57 5.76 0.43
CA HIS A 44 3.84 6.48 0.48
C HIS A 44 4.45 6.40 1.88
N THR A 45 3.60 6.52 2.91
CA THR A 45 4.00 6.32 4.31
C THR A 45 4.61 4.94 4.55
N TYR A 46 4.00 3.89 3.99
CA TYR A 46 4.58 2.53 3.95
C TYR A 46 5.90 2.48 3.18
N GLY A 47 6.00 3.20 2.05
CA GLY A 47 7.23 3.22 1.27
C GLY A 47 8.43 3.72 2.07
N TRP A 48 8.25 4.72 2.92
CA TRP A 48 9.33 5.32 3.70
C TRP A 48 9.87 4.45 4.86
N MET A 49 9.23 3.34 5.20
CA MET A 49 9.79 2.37 6.15
C MET A 49 10.67 1.30 5.49
N VAL A 50 10.60 1.13 4.17
CA VAL A 50 11.33 0.08 3.44
C VAL A 50 12.84 0.06 3.73
N PRO A 51 13.55 1.20 3.78
CA PRO A 51 14.99 1.19 4.09
C PRO A 51 15.32 0.54 5.43
N ALA A 52 14.55 0.84 6.49
CA ALA A 52 14.76 0.22 7.80
C ALA A 52 14.48 -1.30 7.75
N ILE A 53 13.49 -1.75 6.96
CA ILE A 53 13.21 -3.18 6.77
C ILE A 53 14.39 -3.88 6.10
N LEU A 54 14.94 -3.27 5.05
CA LEU A 54 16.10 -3.82 4.33
C LEU A 54 17.35 -3.86 5.21
N ASP A 55 17.60 -2.83 6.02
CA ASP A 55 18.70 -2.84 6.99
C ASP A 55 18.52 -3.95 8.06
N ALA A 56 17.27 -4.29 8.40
CA ALA A 56 16.95 -5.29 9.42
C ALA A 56 16.99 -6.75 8.91
N LEU A 57 16.55 -6.99 7.67
CA LEU A 57 16.32 -8.32 7.09
C LEU A 57 17.12 -8.61 5.81
N GLY A 58 17.74 -7.60 5.23
CA GLY A 58 18.42 -7.67 3.94
C GLY A 58 17.48 -7.83 2.74
N ASP A 59 18.06 -7.77 1.55
CA ASP A 59 17.34 -7.80 0.26
C ASP A 59 16.51 -9.06 0.03
N SER A 60 16.81 -10.14 0.76
CA SER A 60 16.02 -11.38 0.72
C SER A 60 14.56 -11.16 1.10
N TRP A 61 14.25 -10.12 1.86
CA TRP A 61 12.88 -9.73 2.19
C TRP A 61 12.05 -9.36 0.96
N LEU A 62 12.67 -8.74 -0.05
CA LEU A 62 12.01 -8.41 -1.32
C LEU A 62 11.70 -9.67 -2.15
N SER A 63 12.43 -10.75 -1.89
CA SER A 63 12.27 -12.02 -2.61
C SER A 63 11.24 -12.92 -1.94
N HIS A 64 11.26 -13.01 -0.60
CA HIS A 64 10.34 -13.86 0.14
C HIS A 64 10.27 -13.37 1.59
N GLY A 65 9.55 -12.27 1.79
CA GLY A 65 9.33 -11.66 3.09
C GLY A 65 7.94 -11.05 3.16
N TRP A 66 7.58 -10.59 4.35
CA TRP A 66 6.24 -10.07 4.60
C TRP A 66 6.24 -8.87 5.54
N CYS A 67 5.16 -8.11 5.49
CA CYS A 67 4.86 -7.02 6.40
C CYS A 67 3.35 -7.00 6.74
N GLU A 68 3.02 -6.81 8.01
CA GLU A 68 1.67 -6.45 8.47
C GLU A 68 1.76 -5.11 9.21
N PHE A 69 0.92 -4.14 8.85
CA PHE A 69 1.01 -2.79 9.42
C PHE A 69 -0.37 -2.14 9.59
N ARG A 70 -0.43 -1.17 10.51
CA ARG A 70 -1.60 -0.31 10.77
C ARG A 70 -1.19 1.15 10.65
N LEU A 71 -2.14 1.99 10.26
CA LEU A 71 -1.99 3.43 10.07
C LEU A 71 -2.84 4.19 11.11
N PRO A 72 -2.44 4.24 12.40
CA PRO A 72 -3.27 4.81 13.45
C PRO A 72 -3.51 6.32 13.33
N ARG A 73 -2.56 7.07 12.75
CA ARG A 73 -2.61 8.53 12.63
C ARG A 73 -2.05 8.98 11.27
N PRO A 74 -2.52 10.11 10.73
CA PRO A 74 -2.08 10.60 9.42
C PRO A 74 -0.66 11.14 9.44
N VAL A 75 -0.06 11.17 8.25
CA VAL A 75 1.15 11.91 7.90
C VAL A 75 0.75 13.14 7.09
N TYR A 76 1.45 14.25 7.32
CA TYR A 76 1.33 15.47 6.54
C TYR A 76 2.64 15.73 5.79
N ALA A 77 2.55 16.40 4.64
CA ALA A 77 3.73 16.82 3.90
C ALA A 77 4.64 17.70 4.78
N GLY A 78 5.95 17.43 4.74
CA GLY A 78 6.95 18.07 5.59
C GLY A 78 7.16 17.40 6.96
N ASP A 79 6.34 16.43 7.36
CA ASP A 79 6.63 15.62 8.55
C ASP A 79 7.96 14.88 8.37
N GLU A 80 8.87 15.02 9.34
CA GLU A 80 10.04 14.15 9.46
C GLU A 80 9.63 12.86 10.16
N LEU A 81 9.78 11.74 9.46
CA LEU A 81 9.36 10.41 9.90
C LEU A 81 10.58 9.60 10.30
N LEU A 82 10.63 9.17 11.56
CA LEU A 82 11.58 8.17 12.05
C LEU A 82 10.89 6.81 12.06
N THR A 83 11.43 5.87 11.30
CA THR A 83 11.05 4.45 11.35
C THR A 83 12.10 3.67 12.11
N GLU A 84 11.67 2.83 13.04
CA GLU A 84 12.53 1.92 13.82
C GLU A 84 12.04 0.48 13.63
N VAL A 85 12.98 -0.45 13.47
CA VAL A 85 12.74 -1.89 13.56
C VAL A 85 13.51 -2.43 14.76
N VAL A 86 12.85 -3.24 15.57
CA VAL A 86 13.48 -3.98 16.68
C VAL A 86 13.04 -5.44 16.65
N PRO A 87 13.90 -6.41 17.00
CA PRO A 87 13.49 -7.81 17.11
C PRO A 87 12.45 -7.97 18.23
N SER A 88 11.43 -8.80 17.99
CA SER A 88 10.44 -9.16 19.00
C SER A 88 11.08 -10.01 20.11
N GLU A 89 10.75 -9.72 21.37
CA GLU A 89 11.19 -10.51 22.53
C GLU A 89 10.62 -11.94 22.50
N GLU A 90 9.43 -12.13 21.92
CA GLU A 90 8.76 -13.43 21.83
C GLU A 90 9.31 -14.30 20.69
N ASN A 91 9.70 -13.66 19.59
CA ASN A 91 10.28 -14.33 18.42
C ASN A 91 11.29 -13.40 17.72
N PRO A 92 12.60 -13.60 17.92
CA PRO A 92 13.64 -12.77 17.30
C PRO A 92 13.72 -12.84 15.76
N GLU A 93 12.97 -13.74 15.12
CA GLU A 93 12.82 -13.79 13.65
C GLU A 93 11.74 -12.83 13.13
N VAL A 94 10.96 -12.22 14.04
CA VAL A 94 9.95 -11.21 13.73
C VAL A 94 10.43 -9.84 14.19
N GLY A 95 10.37 -8.86 13.29
CA GLY A 95 10.69 -7.47 13.59
C GLY A 95 9.43 -6.70 13.94
N LEU A 96 9.47 -5.90 14.99
CA LEU A 96 8.46 -4.90 15.34
C LEU A 96 8.83 -3.59 14.67
N ILE A 97 7.90 -3.01 13.91
CA ILE A 97 8.08 -1.72 13.23
C ILE A 97 7.28 -0.65 13.94
N THR A 98 7.91 0.50 14.17
CA THR A 98 7.22 1.72 14.59
C THR A 98 7.71 2.89 13.76
N GLN A 99 6.78 3.67 13.20
CA GLN A 99 7.09 4.95 12.56
C GLN A 99 6.44 6.09 13.35
N LYS A 100 7.20 7.16 13.60
CA LYS A 100 6.74 8.34 14.32
C LYS A 100 7.15 9.61 13.60
N VAL A 101 6.33 10.65 13.76
CA VAL A 101 6.73 12.02 13.43
C VAL A 101 7.68 12.53 14.51
N VAL A 102 8.85 13.01 14.12
CA VAL A 102 9.92 13.44 15.05
C VAL A 102 9.49 14.62 15.91
N SER A 103 8.74 15.57 15.35
CA SER A 103 8.40 16.82 16.01
C SER A 103 7.35 16.70 17.12
N ASP A 104 6.40 15.75 17.01
CA ASP A 104 5.27 15.62 17.94
C ASP A 104 5.10 14.19 18.52
N GLY A 105 5.92 13.22 18.09
CA GLY A 105 5.89 11.84 18.55
C GLY A 105 4.67 11.03 18.10
N ARG A 106 3.86 11.57 17.17
CA ARG A 106 2.68 10.88 16.64
C ARG A 106 3.09 9.60 15.93
N VAL A 107 2.59 8.46 16.41
CA VAL A 107 2.79 7.16 15.76
C VAL A 107 1.93 7.09 14.50
N THR A 108 2.58 6.88 13.35
CA THR A 108 1.95 6.85 12.03
C THR A 108 1.89 5.45 11.44
N ILE A 109 2.84 4.58 11.80
CA ILE A 109 2.81 3.14 11.52
C ILE A 109 3.17 2.35 12.77
N GLU A 110 2.43 1.26 12.99
CA GLU A 110 2.83 0.14 13.85
C GLU A 110 2.67 -1.15 13.06
N GLY A 111 3.60 -2.08 13.18
CA GLY A 111 3.54 -3.30 12.39
C GLY A 111 4.56 -4.36 12.77
N THR A 112 4.55 -5.44 11.99
CA THR A 112 5.51 -6.52 12.09
C THR A 112 6.02 -6.94 10.71
N ILE A 113 7.23 -7.48 10.67
CA ILE A 113 7.89 -8.01 9.47
C ILE A 113 8.55 -9.35 9.75
N GLY A 114 8.79 -10.10 8.69
CA GLY A 114 9.59 -11.32 8.73
C GLY A 114 9.99 -11.81 7.35
N LEU A 115 10.78 -12.88 7.35
CA LEU A 115 11.19 -13.61 6.14
C LEU A 115 10.36 -14.89 5.99
N GLY A 116 10.29 -15.39 4.75
CA GLY A 116 9.50 -16.55 4.36
C GLY A 116 8.01 -16.25 4.26
N ASP A 117 7.20 -17.26 4.55
CA ASP A 117 5.75 -17.14 4.56
C ASP A 117 5.26 -16.56 5.88
N ALA A 118 4.42 -15.53 5.79
CA ALA A 118 3.67 -15.05 6.93
C ALA A 118 2.73 -16.14 7.46
N THR A 119 2.51 -16.18 8.78
CA THR A 119 1.57 -17.13 9.41
C THR A 119 0.14 -16.98 8.89
N TRP A 120 -0.21 -15.79 8.41
CA TRP A 120 -1.51 -15.45 7.84
C TRP A 120 -1.57 -15.55 6.30
N VAL A 121 -0.54 -16.03 5.61
CA VAL A 121 -0.54 -16.09 4.13
C VAL A 121 -1.70 -16.93 3.57
N SER A 122 -2.12 -17.97 4.29
CA SER A 122 -3.26 -18.80 3.90
C SER A 122 -4.63 -18.13 4.08
N GLU A 123 -4.68 -16.97 4.73
CA GLU A 123 -5.93 -16.22 4.96
C GLU A 123 -6.36 -15.37 3.75
N PHE A 124 -5.49 -15.19 2.75
CA PHE A 124 -5.82 -14.44 1.54
C PHE A 124 -6.98 -15.08 0.78
N LYS A 125 -7.99 -14.27 0.46
CA LYS A 125 -9.08 -14.64 -0.44
C LYS A 125 -8.73 -14.10 -1.83
N LEU A 126 -8.13 -14.93 -2.68
CA LEU A 126 -7.71 -14.49 -4.02
C LEU A 126 -8.83 -14.70 -5.06
N PRO A 127 -8.85 -13.90 -6.14
CA PRO A 127 -9.85 -14.05 -7.19
C PRO A 127 -9.62 -15.29 -8.03
N SER A 128 -10.71 -15.79 -8.60
CA SER A 128 -10.73 -16.97 -9.47
C SER A 128 -10.36 -16.64 -10.92
N ASP A 129 -10.82 -15.50 -11.42
CA ASP A 129 -10.41 -14.94 -12.70
C ASP A 129 -9.37 -13.84 -12.49
N ARG A 130 -8.31 -13.90 -13.28
CA ARG A 130 -7.17 -12.98 -13.23
C ARG A 130 -6.86 -12.41 -14.60
N SER A 131 -7.78 -12.56 -15.55
CA SER A 131 -7.64 -12.02 -16.90
C SER A 131 -7.87 -10.52 -16.86
N PRO A 132 -6.89 -9.68 -17.24
CA PRO A 132 -7.09 -8.23 -17.22
C PRO A 132 -8.13 -7.82 -18.27
N VAL A 133 -8.94 -6.84 -17.93
CA VAL A 133 -9.92 -6.22 -18.85
C VAL A 133 -9.68 -4.72 -18.97
N PRO A 134 -10.04 -4.08 -20.10
CA PRO A 134 -9.96 -2.63 -20.25
C PRO A 134 -10.82 -1.90 -19.21
N GLU A 135 -10.47 -0.64 -18.93
CA GLU A 135 -11.30 0.24 -18.10
C GLU A 135 -12.69 0.40 -18.77
N PRO A 136 -13.80 0.16 -18.05
CA PRO A 136 -15.13 0.30 -18.62
C PRO A 136 -15.47 1.78 -18.86
N GLU A 137 -16.15 2.06 -19.99
CA GLU A 137 -16.62 3.41 -20.32
C GLU A 137 -17.49 4.02 -19.22
N ASN A 138 -18.28 3.19 -18.54
CA ASN A 138 -19.15 3.59 -17.45
C ASN A 138 -18.86 2.76 -16.19
N ARG A 139 -18.35 3.43 -15.16
CA ARG A 139 -18.12 2.84 -13.83
C ARG A 139 -19.31 3.08 -12.91
N PRO A 140 -19.95 2.04 -12.36
CA PRO A 140 -21.00 2.22 -11.36
C PRO A 140 -20.45 2.93 -10.11
N PHE A 141 -21.28 3.76 -9.48
CA PHE A 141 -20.96 4.36 -8.19
C PHE A 141 -21.42 3.44 -7.07
N LEU A 142 -20.53 3.14 -6.13
CA LEU A 142 -20.84 2.37 -4.93
C LEU A 142 -21.02 3.31 -3.75
N GLY A 143 -22.26 3.50 -3.31
CA GLY A 143 -22.56 4.19 -2.06
C GLY A 143 -22.07 3.40 -0.83
N LEU A 144 -22.09 4.03 0.34
CA LEU A 144 -21.63 3.42 1.60
C LEU A 144 -22.32 2.08 1.95
N ASN A 145 -23.57 1.91 1.51
CA ASN A 145 -24.38 0.72 1.77
C ASN A 145 -24.37 -0.28 0.60
N GLU A 146 -23.61 -0.01 -0.45
CA GLU A 146 -23.57 -0.80 -1.69
C GLU A 146 -22.19 -1.43 -1.91
N ILE A 147 -21.28 -1.32 -0.95
CA ILE A 147 -19.95 -1.92 -1.01
C ILE A 147 -20.10 -3.45 -1.02
N PRO A 148 -19.64 -4.15 -2.07
CA PRO A 148 -19.74 -5.60 -2.14
C PRO A 148 -18.91 -6.30 -1.07
N THR A 149 -19.30 -7.53 -0.77
CA THR A 149 -18.50 -8.52 -0.04
C THR A 149 -18.30 -9.72 -0.93
N ASP A 150 -17.14 -10.37 -0.83
CA ASP A 150 -16.88 -11.65 -1.52
C ASP A 150 -17.02 -11.59 -3.05
N LEU A 151 -16.68 -10.45 -3.68
CA LEU A 151 -16.80 -10.22 -5.12
C LEU A 151 -15.43 -9.95 -5.76
N ASP A 152 -15.10 -10.69 -6.83
CA ASP A 152 -13.91 -10.45 -7.65
C ASP A 152 -14.01 -9.10 -8.39
N TYR A 153 -12.94 -8.31 -8.37
CA TYR A 153 -12.85 -7.14 -9.24
C TYR A 153 -12.55 -7.60 -10.67
N PRO A 154 -13.03 -6.88 -11.69
CA PRO A 154 -12.42 -6.95 -13.01
C PRO A 154 -10.93 -6.58 -12.89
N SER A 155 -10.06 -7.52 -13.27
CA SER A 155 -8.60 -7.36 -13.12
C SER A 155 -8.09 -6.24 -14.03
N MET A 156 -7.05 -5.54 -13.58
CA MET A 156 -6.41 -4.47 -14.35
C MET A 156 -5.01 -4.90 -14.82
N SER A 157 -4.59 -4.37 -15.96
CA SER A 157 -3.19 -4.42 -16.42
C SER A 157 -2.56 -3.04 -16.22
N VAL A 158 -1.40 -2.99 -15.57
CA VAL A 158 -0.67 -1.74 -15.29
C VAL A 158 0.72 -1.84 -15.90
N PRO A 159 1.12 -0.93 -16.81
CA PRO A 159 2.48 -0.89 -17.30
C PRO A 159 3.47 -0.62 -16.15
N LEU A 160 4.55 -1.41 -16.10
CA LEU A 160 5.65 -1.20 -15.16
C LEU A 160 6.99 -1.41 -15.87
N THR A 161 7.39 -0.39 -16.61
CA THR A 161 8.73 -0.32 -17.20
C THR A 161 9.73 0.29 -16.22
N ALA A 162 11.02 0.21 -16.54
CA ALA A 162 12.06 0.93 -15.81
C ALA A 162 11.82 2.46 -15.77
N HIS A 163 11.16 3.04 -16.77
CA HIS A 163 10.76 4.45 -16.72
C HIS A 163 9.72 4.69 -15.62
N ASP A 164 8.69 3.85 -15.56
CA ASP A 164 7.61 3.97 -14.56
C ASP A 164 8.14 3.79 -13.13
N ALA A 165 9.05 2.83 -12.91
CA ALA A 165 9.72 2.65 -11.63
C ALA A 165 10.52 3.91 -11.20
N ARG A 166 11.23 4.54 -12.13
CA ARG A 166 11.97 5.78 -11.88
C ARG A 166 11.03 6.96 -11.59
N VAL A 167 9.93 7.08 -12.32
CA VAL A 167 8.89 8.09 -12.06
C VAL A 167 8.29 7.89 -10.66
N TRP A 168 8.01 6.64 -10.28
CA TRP A 168 7.50 6.31 -8.95
C TRP A 168 8.47 6.75 -7.84
N MET A 169 9.78 6.54 -8.02
CA MET A 169 10.78 7.06 -7.08
C MET A 169 10.84 8.59 -7.08
N ALA A 170 10.92 9.21 -8.25
CA ALA A 170 11.15 10.65 -8.38
C ALA A 170 9.98 11.52 -7.89
N GLU A 171 8.75 11.04 -7.98
CA GLU A 171 7.55 11.85 -7.69
C GLU A 171 6.88 11.51 -6.36
N ARG A 172 7.17 10.35 -5.77
CA ARG A 172 6.40 9.83 -4.62
C ARG A 172 7.28 9.46 -3.44
N ILE A 173 8.32 8.66 -3.67
CA ILE A 173 9.06 8.01 -2.57
C ILE A 173 10.35 8.75 -2.24
N HIS A 174 11.05 9.26 -3.26
CA HIS A 174 12.37 9.87 -3.13
C HIS A 174 13.37 8.96 -2.38
N ASP A 175 13.38 7.66 -2.74
CA ASP A 175 14.41 6.74 -2.27
C ASP A 175 15.47 6.58 -3.36
N ASP A 176 16.69 7.02 -3.04
CA ASP A 176 17.80 7.12 -3.99
C ASP A 176 18.61 5.82 -4.11
N ASP A 177 18.14 4.72 -3.51
CA ASP A 177 18.81 3.43 -3.65
C ASP A 177 18.87 3.03 -5.14
N PRO A 178 20.07 2.72 -5.68
CA PRO A 178 20.23 2.32 -7.07
C PRO A 178 19.38 1.11 -7.46
N ALA A 179 18.99 0.23 -6.52
CA ALA A 179 18.16 -0.94 -6.79
C ALA A 179 16.81 -0.58 -7.44
N TRP A 180 16.26 0.59 -7.12
CA TRP A 180 14.95 1.04 -7.62
C TRP A 180 15.01 1.72 -8.99
N THR A 181 16.20 2.12 -9.44
CA THR A 181 16.34 3.03 -10.61
C THR A 181 17.33 2.55 -11.66
N SER A 182 18.29 1.69 -11.29
CA SER A 182 19.40 1.28 -12.14
C SER A 182 19.04 0.11 -13.08
N GLY A 183 19.58 0.18 -14.29
CA GLY A 183 19.40 -0.84 -15.33
C GLY A 183 18.08 -0.72 -16.10
N ASP A 184 17.88 -1.68 -16.99
CA ASP A 184 16.73 -1.75 -17.90
C ASP A 184 15.49 -2.42 -17.27
N ALA A 185 15.67 -3.08 -16.12
CA ALA A 185 14.64 -3.76 -15.34
C ALA A 185 14.96 -3.66 -13.82
N PRO A 186 14.86 -2.45 -13.22
CA PRO A 186 15.15 -2.25 -11.81
C PRO A 186 14.21 -3.07 -10.92
N MET A 187 14.59 -3.26 -9.66
CA MET A 187 13.71 -3.86 -8.67
C MET A 187 12.50 -2.94 -8.44
N THR A 188 11.31 -3.52 -8.30
CA THR A 188 10.09 -2.77 -8.01
C THR A 188 10.05 -2.44 -6.53
N HIS A 189 9.96 -1.16 -6.21
CA HIS A 189 9.83 -0.73 -4.83
C HIS A 189 8.50 -1.24 -4.21
N PRO A 190 8.50 -1.82 -2.99
CA PRO A 190 7.30 -2.40 -2.37
C PRO A 190 6.09 -1.46 -2.27
N SER A 191 6.31 -0.15 -2.17
CA SER A 191 5.20 0.83 -2.18
C SER A 191 4.44 0.89 -3.49
N TRP A 192 5.05 0.51 -4.63
CA TRP A 192 4.36 0.45 -5.91
C TRP A 192 3.24 -0.59 -5.89
N VAL A 193 3.51 -1.77 -5.30
CA VAL A 193 2.53 -2.86 -5.17
C VAL A 193 1.31 -2.39 -4.39
N LEU A 194 1.50 -1.85 -3.18
CA LEU A 194 0.43 -1.25 -2.39
C LEU A 194 -0.26 -0.08 -3.10
N GLY A 195 0.51 0.70 -3.86
CA GLY A 195 0.03 1.82 -4.67
C GLY A 195 -1.03 1.45 -5.70
N GLN A 196 -1.10 0.18 -6.10
CA GLN A 196 -2.07 -0.31 -7.09
C GLN A 196 -3.42 -0.72 -6.50
N MET A 197 -3.56 -0.79 -5.17
CA MET A 197 -4.78 -1.29 -4.53
C MET A 197 -5.99 -0.36 -4.72
N THR A 198 -5.80 0.97 -4.59
CA THR A 198 -6.87 1.93 -4.90
C THR A 198 -7.15 2.02 -6.41
N PRO A 199 -6.14 2.09 -7.29
CA PRO A 199 -6.33 1.96 -8.73
C PRO A 199 -7.13 0.71 -9.15
N LEU A 200 -6.87 -0.47 -8.57
CA LEU A 200 -7.63 -1.70 -8.85
C LEU A 200 -9.13 -1.50 -8.65
N ILE A 201 -9.51 -0.91 -7.52
CA ILE A 201 -10.92 -0.67 -7.20
C ILE A 201 -11.49 0.38 -8.15
N ARG A 202 -10.74 1.47 -8.37
CA ARG A 202 -11.17 2.61 -9.20
C ARG A 202 -11.20 2.27 -10.69
N HIS A 203 -10.49 1.25 -11.13
CA HIS A 203 -10.54 0.70 -12.49
C HIS A 203 -11.98 0.39 -12.88
N SER A 204 -12.75 -0.23 -11.97
CA SER A 204 -14.10 -0.71 -12.28
C SER A 204 -15.22 0.07 -11.59
N TYR A 205 -14.92 0.82 -10.54
CA TYR A 205 -15.93 1.44 -9.69
C TYR A 205 -15.60 2.88 -9.35
N ARG A 206 -16.64 3.72 -9.25
CA ARG A 206 -16.52 5.01 -8.57
C ARG A 206 -16.84 4.79 -7.09
N MET A 207 -15.95 5.25 -6.22
CA MET A 207 -16.14 5.13 -4.77
C MET A 207 -15.98 6.48 -4.07
N PRO A 208 -16.64 6.66 -2.90
CA PRO A 208 -16.36 7.76 -1.98
C PRO A 208 -14.89 7.83 -1.57
N ALA A 209 -14.55 8.88 -0.83
CA ALA A 209 -13.23 8.99 -0.23
C ALA A 209 -12.96 7.81 0.71
N GLY A 210 -11.72 7.36 0.75
CA GLY A 210 -11.29 6.23 1.57
C GLY A 210 -10.00 6.54 2.29
N VAL A 211 -9.81 5.95 3.48
CA VAL A 211 -8.57 6.06 4.24
C VAL A 211 -8.06 4.65 4.53
N HIS A 212 -6.86 4.35 4.07
CA HIS A 212 -6.16 3.11 4.40
C HIS A 212 -5.92 3.05 5.91
N ALA A 213 -6.33 1.94 6.53
CA ALA A 213 -6.23 1.74 7.98
C ALA A 213 -5.20 0.67 8.35
N SER A 214 -5.03 -0.35 7.53
CA SER A 214 -4.01 -1.38 7.70
C SER A 214 -3.76 -2.13 6.40
N GLY A 215 -2.64 -2.83 6.33
CA GLY A 215 -2.32 -3.70 5.22
C GLY A 215 -1.48 -4.90 5.61
N ARG A 216 -1.49 -5.90 4.74
CA ARG A 216 -0.59 -7.04 4.78
C ARG A 216 0.03 -7.23 3.40
N VAL A 217 1.32 -7.51 3.34
CA VAL A 217 2.07 -7.73 2.10
C VAL A 217 2.87 -9.01 2.27
N GLN A 218 2.75 -9.94 1.32
CA GLN A 218 3.62 -11.09 1.16
C GLN A 218 4.35 -10.97 -0.18
N HIS A 219 5.68 -10.89 -0.15
CA HIS A 219 6.52 -11.04 -1.34
C HIS A 219 6.70 -12.53 -1.64
N LEU A 220 6.57 -12.93 -2.91
CA LEU A 220 6.62 -14.33 -3.35
C LEU A 220 7.86 -14.66 -4.19
N ARG A 221 8.49 -13.64 -4.78
CA ARG A 221 9.74 -13.71 -5.55
C ARG A 221 10.26 -12.29 -5.82
N PRO A 222 11.51 -12.13 -6.29
CA PRO A 222 11.99 -10.86 -6.83
C PRO A 222 11.02 -10.31 -7.87
N PHE A 223 10.77 -9.00 -7.83
CA PHE A 223 9.82 -8.35 -8.72
C PHE A 223 10.49 -7.19 -9.45
N HIS A 224 10.64 -7.30 -10.76
CA HIS A 224 11.33 -6.31 -11.58
C HIS A 224 10.35 -5.51 -12.44
N ALA A 225 10.73 -4.28 -12.75
CA ALA A 225 9.98 -3.40 -13.63
C ALA A 225 10.32 -3.65 -15.10
N ASP A 226 9.83 -4.77 -15.63
CA ASP A 226 10.18 -5.29 -16.96
C ASP A 226 8.99 -5.51 -17.90
N GLY A 227 7.79 -5.04 -17.53
CA GLY A 227 6.61 -5.12 -18.39
C GLY A 227 5.30 -4.87 -17.66
N ASP A 228 4.21 -5.25 -18.31
CA ASP A 228 2.86 -5.11 -17.75
C ASP A 228 2.64 -6.05 -16.57
N VAL A 229 1.96 -5.55 -15.55
CA VAL A 229 1.63 -6.27 -14.33
C VAL A 229 0.12 -6.41 -14.26
N VAL A 230 -0.34 -7.66 -14.11
CA VAL A 230 -1.75 -7.90 -13.82
C VAL A 230 -1.98 -7.78 -12.33
N VAL A 231 -2.94 -6.93 -11.96
CA VAL A 231 -3.44 -6.80 -10.59
C VAL A 231 -4.85 -7.36 -10.57
N ALA A 232 -4.99 -8.52 -9.92
CA ALA A 232 -6.26 -9.22 -9.77
C ALA A 232 -6.61 -9.25 -8.29
N GLY A 233 -7.82 -8.86 -7.92
CA GLY A 233 -8.23 -8.94 -6.52
C GLY A 233 -9.71 -9.19 -6.33
N ARG A 234 -10.13 -9.14 -5.07
CA ARG A 234 -11.53 -9.22 -4.70
C ARG A 234 -11.83 -8.50 -3.39
N TRP A 235 -13.09 -8.11 -3.22
CA TRP A 235 -13.60 -7.74 -1.91
C TRP A 235 -13.63 -8.96 -1.01
N GLY A 236 -13.09 -8.79 0.19
CA GLY A 236 -13.24 -9.72 1.30
C GLY A 236 -14.38 -9.30 2.20
N ASP A 237 -14.06 -9.12 3.49
CA ASP A 237 -15.02 -8.81 4.52
C ASP A 237 -15.34 -7.31 4.59
N LEU A 238 -16.58 -6.99 4.97
CA LEU A 238 -17.08 -5.64 5.21
C LEU A 238 -17.58 -5.55 6.66
N GLU A 239 -16.91 -4.72 7.46
CA GLU A 239 -17.32 -4.47 8.85
C GLU A 239 -17.83 -3.03 9.00
N VAL A 240 -18.80 -2.80 9.89
CA VAL A 240 -19.25 -1.43 10.22
C VAL A 240 -18.79 -1.08 11.63
N LYS A 241 -17.90 -0.09 11.74
CA LYS A 241 -17.39 0.42 13.03
C LYS A 241 -17.74 1.89 13.18
N LYS A 242 -18.43 2.23 14.27
CA LYS A 242 -18.88 3.61 14.55
C LYS A 242 -19.60 4.26 13.36
N GLY A 243 -20.44 3.48 12.67
CA GLY A 243 -21.22 3.93 11.51
C GLY A 243 -20.44 4.09 10.20
N LYS A 244 -19.16 3.70 10.14
CA LYS A 244 -18.35 3.75 8.91
C LYS A 244 -18.08 2.33 8.40
N PRO A 245 -18.21 2.06 7.08
CA PRO A 245 -17.81 0.79 6.49
C PRO A 245 -16.28 0.65 6.45
N TRP A 246 -15.79 -0.53 6.80
CA TRP A 246 -14.40 -0.97 6.74
C TRP A 246 -14.33 -2.13 5.76
N SER A 247 -13.79 -1.86 4.57
CA SER A 247 -13.73 -2.81 3.47
C SER A 247 -12.36 -3.47 3.43
N THR A 248 -12.34 -4.80 3.33
CA THR A 248 -11.13 -5.57 3.06
C THR A 248 -11.04 -5.89 1.57
N THR A 249 -9.85 -5.74 1.01
CA THR A 249 -9.54 -6.03 -0.39
C THR A 249 -8.28 -6.88 -0.41
N ASP A 250 -8.35 -8.05 -1.04
CA ASP A 250 -7.18 -8.90 -1.28
C ASP A 250 -6.83 -8.88 -2.76
N ALA A 251 -5.54 -8.84 -3.08
CA ALA A 251 -5.05 -8.85 -4.45
C ALA A 251 -3.78 -9.70 -4.59
N VAL A 252 -3.64 -10.29 -5.78
CA VAL A 252 -2.43 -10.93 -6.29
C VAL A 252 -1.89 -10.11 -7.44
N PHE A 253 -0.56 -9.99 -7.47
CA PHE A 253 0.20 -9.32 -8.51
C PHE A 253 0.90 -10.35 -9.36
N ILE A 254 0.75 -10.26 -10.67
CA ILE A 254 1.33 -11.18 -11.65
C ILE A 254 2.19 -10.37 -12.60
N ASP A 255 3.48 -10.70 -12.70
CA ASP A 255 4.41 -10.01 -13.58
C ASP A 255 4.20 -10.32 -15.07
N ALA A 256 5.00 -9.69 -15.93
CA ALA A 256 4.95 -9.83 -17.37
C ALA A 256 5.24 -11.26 -17.87
N HIS A 257 5.81 -12.11 -17.01
CA HIS A 257 6.14 -13.52 -17.29
C HIS A 257 5.08 -14.49 -16.78
N GLY A 258 3.96 -13.98 -16.24
CA GLY A 258 2.87 -14.80 -15.70
C GLY A 258 3.14 -15.33 -14.29
N SER A 259 4.10 -14.75 -13.58
CA SER A 259 4.54 -15.18 -12.25
C SER A 259 3.87 -14.36 -11.15
N GLU A 260 3.25 -15.01 -10.15
CA GLU A 260 2.74 -14.30 -8.96
C GLU A 260 3.89 -13.74 -8.11
N VAL A 261 3.97 -12.42 -7.97
CA VAL A 261 5.11 -11.74 -7.31
C VAL A 261 4.80 -11.25 -5.91
N ALA A 262 3.54 -10.90 -5.63
CA ALA A 262 3.13 -10.43 -4.32
C ALA A 262 1.63 -10.68 -4.06
N LEU A 263 1.30 -10.82 -2.78
CA LEU A 263 -0.07 -10.78 -2.27
C LEU A 263 -0.23 -9.55 -1.37
N VAL A 264 -1.33 -8.83 -1.53
CA VAL A 264 -1.62 -7.64 -0.72
C VAL A 264 -3.04 -7.67 -0.19
N ARG A 265 -3.19 -7.44 1.12
CA ARG A 265 -4.46 -7.16 1.77
C ARG A 265 -4.47 -5.71 2.15
N GLN A 266 -5.53 -5.02 1.77
CA GLN A 266 -5.81 -3.65 2.17
C GLN A 266 -7.09 -3.63 2.99
N VAL A 267 -7.05 -2.92 4.12
CA VAL A 267 -8.27 -2.54 4.86
C VAL A 267 -8.41 -1.03 4.79
N ALA A 268 -9.54 -0.57 4.28
CA ALA A 268 -9.84 0.85 4.14
C ALA A 268 -11.16 1.22 4.82
N VAL A 269 -11.18 2.38 5.47
CA VAL A 269 -12.40 3.01 5.97
C VAL A 269 -12.99 3.86 4.86
N ILE A 270 -14.25 3.61 4.50
CA ILE A 270 -14.95 4.42 3.51
C ILE A 270 -15.64 5.58 4.21
N LEU A 271 -15.36 6.79 3.74
CA LEU A 271 -15.87 8.03 4.30
C LEU A 271 -17.17 8.44 3.60
N PRO A 272 -18.11 9.06 4.33
CA PRO A 272 -19.32 9.60 3.71
C PRO A 272 -18.95 10.69 2.70
N SER A 273 -19.71 10.80 1.62
CA SER A 273 -19.53 11.92 0.70
C SER A 273 -19.74 13.24 1.43
N LEU A 274 -18.89 14.21 1.15
CA LEU A 274 -19.14 15.58 1.60
C LEU A 274 -20.44 16.10 0.97
N PRO A 275 -21.21 16.93 1.68
CA PRO A 275 -22.33 17.64 1.09
C PRO A 275 -21.85 18.38 -0.16
N LYS A 276 -22.62 18.32 -1.25
CA LYS A 276 -22.43 19.26 -2.34
C LYS A 276 -23.12 20.56 -1.93
N ASP A 277 -22.38 21.66 -1.92
CA ASP A 277 -22.94 23.01 -1.85
C ASP A 277 -23.87 23.29 -3.05
#